data_AF-A0A942LUC9-F1
#
_entry.id   AF-A0A942LUC9-F1
#
_cell.length_a   1.000
_cell.length_b   1.000
_cell.length_c   1.000
_cell.angle_alpha   90.00
_cell.angle_beta   90.00
_cell.angle_gamma   90.00
#
_symmetry.space_group_name_H-M   'P 1'
#
loop_
_entity.id
_entity.type
_entity.pdbx_description
1 polymer ?
#
loop_
_entity_poly.entity_id
_entity_poly.type
_entity_poly.pdbx_seq_one_letter_code
_entity_poly.pdbx_strand_id
1 'polypeptide(L)'
;MLVVSGRVNLLYLKGQEDRFFLETNQLIEIAKENYCKTILDNYPACNRKWKRQIKNLRFRMLDLSFAVMAINNDDCVNIPMHQLGYAYSLGNSELTMTLQAFPKSIVTHMIMGDVSKKSGVFYEMPLWSKTRIDLRISAEYSGFEYIFETANSYKHQEFWLNASGVNVSVTPIYNFNTNIIVPYIFLGPEVFINLNSGSKLRETIFGQYEDQVREEIDFLNIPRLFYGGNIGGGIKCYYLRNRFFAIEFNKPYILSLDGYYLDRWYIKFKASLVRF
;
A
#
# COMPACT_ATOMS: atom_id res chain seq x y z
N MET A 1 -2.22 45.53 1.25
CA MET A 1 -0.85 44.98 1.34
C MET A 1 -0.73 43.94 0.24
N LEU A 2 0.01 44.23 -0.81
CA LEU A 2 0.14 43.37 -1.99
C LEU A 2 1.34 42.46 -1.77
N VAL A 3 1.08 41.21 -1.37
CA VAL A 3 2.10 40.17 -1.32
C VAL A 3 2.13 39.55 -2.71
N VAL A 4 3.09 39.96 -3.53
CA VAL A 4 3.37 39.29 -4.80
C VAL A 4 4.25 38.09 -4.45
N SER A 5 3.68 36.87 -4.44
CA SER A 5 4.48 35.66 -4.25
C SER A 5 5.13 35.25 -5.58
N GLY A 6 6.46 35.24 -5.60
CA GLY A 6 7.25 34.52 -6.60
C GLY A 6 7.54 33.10 -6.13
N ARG A 7 7.99 32.22 -7.05
CA ARG A 7 8.53 30.91 -6.66
C ARG A 7 9.81 31.09 -5.86
N VAL A 8 9.92 30.35 -4.77
CA VAL A 8 11.06 30.29 -3.87
C VAL A 8 12.02 29.23 -4.39
N ASN A 9 13.30 29.56 -4.51
CA ASN A 9 14.32 28.57 -4.85
C ASN A 9 15.13 28.20 -3.60
N LEU A 10 15.41 26.91 -3.44
CA LEU A 10 16.39 26.43 -2.47
C LEU A 10 17.74 26.31 -3.19
N LEU A 11 18.71 27.12 -2.79
CA LEU A 11 20.08 27.00 -3.26
C LEU A 11 20.88 26.20 -2.24
N TYR A 12 21.76 25.34 -2.75
CA TYR A 12 22.65 24.51 -1.94
C TYR A 12 24.10 24.80 -2.35
N LEU A 13 24.89 25.26 -1.39
CA LEU A 13 26.32 25.45 -1.55
C LEU A 13 27.03 24.29 -0.87
N LYS A 14 27.65 23.43 -1.69
CA LYS A 14 28.47 22.32 -1.22
C LYS A 14 29.85 22.84 -0.81
N GLY A 15 30.20 22.68 0.47
CA GLY A 15 31.46 23.15 1.05
C GLY A 15 31.99 22.21 2.14
N GLN A 16 32.89 22.71 2.99
CA GLN A 16 33.30 21.98 4.21
C GLN A 16 32.12 21.80 5.18
N GLU A 17 31.23 22.80 5.21
CA GLU A 17 29.90 22.69 5.80
C GLU A 17 28.85 22.96 4.72
N ASP A 18 27.82 22.11 4.69
CA ASP A 18 26.68 22.27 3.79
C ASP A 18 25.89 23.53 4.17
N ARG A 19 25.72 24.46 3.21
CA ARG A 19 24.97 25.70 3.41
C ARG A 19 23.76 25.74 2.48
N PHE A 20 22.63 26.20 3.02
CA PHE A 20 21.38 26.33 2.28
C PHE A 20 20.93 27.77 2.27
N PHE A 21 20.37 28.22 1.15
CA PHE A 21 19.82 29.56 1.00
C PHE A 21 18.42 29.52 0.40
N LEU A 22 17.54 30.38 0.87
CA LEU A 22 16.26 30.67 0.22
C LEU A 22 16.42 31.91 -0.64
N GLU A 23 16.23 31.73 -1.94
CA GLU A 23 16.12 32.85 -2.87
C GLU A 23 14.66 33.27 -2.97
N THR A 24 14.39 34.49 -2.51
CA THR A 24 13.09 35.17 -2.62
C THR A 24 13.32 36.51 -3.34
N ASN A 25 12.87 37.63 -2.78
CA ASN A 25 13.35 38.96 -3.18
C ASN A 25 14.75 39.27 -2.62
N GLN A 26 15.21 38.46 -1.67
CA GLN A 26 16.54 38.51 -1.07
C GLN A 26 17.07 37.08 -0.92
N LEU A 27 18.40 36.95 -0.90
CA LEU A 27 19.08 35.70 -0.61
C LEU A 27 19.22 35.54 0.90
N ILE A 28 18.50 34.59 1.48
CA ILE A 28 18.45 34.37 2.93
C ILE A 28 19.17 33.06 3.25
N GLU A 29 20.23 33.13 4.06
CA GLU A 29 20.88 31.93 4.57
C GLU A 29 20.01 31.20 5.59
N ILE A 30 19.85 29.89 5.40
CA ILE A 30 19.19 29.01 6.34
C ILE A 30 20.27 28.40 7.24
N ALA A 31 20.43 28.92 8.46
CA ALA A 31 21.37 28.35 9.42
C ALA A 31 20.78 27.10 10.11
N LYS A 32 21.64 26.14 10.43
CA LYS A 32 21.25 24.85 11.03
C LYS A 32 20.56 25.01 12.38
N GLU A 33 20.90 26.06 13.12
CA GLU A 33 20.41 26.35 14.47
C GLU A 33 18.99 26.95 14.45
N ASN A 34 18.62 27.65 13.36
CA ASN A 34 17.40 28.46 13.30
C ASN A 34 16.52 28.22 12.07
N TYR A 35 16.87 27.28 11.18
CA TYR A 35 16.16 27.02 9.92
C TYR A 35 14.64 26.95 10.04
N CYS A 36 14.13 26.33 11.12
CA CYS A 36 12.69 26.23 11.37
C CYS A 36 12.04 27.61 11.54
N LYS A 37 12.71 28.50 12.29
CA LYS A 37 12.26 29.87 12.52
C LYS A 37 12.39 30.68 11.23
N THR A 38 13.53 30.57 10.54
CA THR A 38 13.78 31.26 9.27
C THR A 38 12.71 30.94 8.23
N ILE A 39 12.30 29.68 8.09
CA ILE A 39 11.22 29.30 7.16
C ILE A 39 9.86 29.83 7.64
N LEU A 40 9.51 29.72 8.92
CA LEU A 40 8.21 30.21 9.42
C LEU A 40 8.04 31.73 9.34
N ASP A 41 9.11 32.47 9.62
CA ASP A 41 9.10 33.93 9.65
C ASP A 41 8.96 34.50 8.22
N ASN A 42 9.54 33.83 7.23
CA ASN A 42 9.42 34.20 5.82
C ASN A 42 8.10 33.73 5.16
N TYR A 43 7.39 32.76 5.75
CA TYR A 43 6.12 32.23 5.22
C TYR A 43 5.02 32.15 6.30
N PRO A 44 4.51 33.30 6.78
CA PRO A 44 3.56 33.35 7.88
C PRO A 44 2.21 32.67 7.58
N ALA A 45 1.82 32.58 6.31
CA ALA A 45 0.62 31.86 5.87
C ALA A 45 0.67 30.37 6.26
N CYS A 46 1.86 29.77 6.24
CA CYS A 46 2.05 28.39 6.68
C CYS A 46 2.26 28.23 8.19
N ASN A 47 2.53 29.33 8.90
CA ASN A 47 3.02 29.27 10.27
C ASN A 47 2.07 28.53 11.20
N ARG A 48 0.78 28.87 11.20
CA ARG A 48 -0.21 28.25 12.11
C ARG A 48 -0.32 26.73 11.93
N LYS A 49 -0.21 26.24 10.70
CA LYS A 49 -0.37 24.82 10.36
C LYS A 49 0.95 24.05 10.53
N TRP A 50 2.07 24.64 10.12
CA TRP A 50 3.39 24.01 10.18
C TRP A 50 4.15 24.21 11.48
N LYS A 51 3.70 25.06 12.42
CA LYS A 51 4.42 25.32 13.68
C LYS A 51 4.80 24.05 14.45
N ARG A 52 4.02 22.97 14.31
CA ARG A 52 4.33 21.64 14.85
C ARG A 52 5.17 20.77 13.90
N GLN A 53 4.97 20.87 12.59
CA GLN A 53 5.63 20.04 11.58
C GLN A 53 7.05 20.53 11.24
N ILE A 54 7.32 21.82 11.34
CA ILE A 54 8.58 22.41 10.89
C ILE A 54 9.70 22.32 11.91
N LYS A 55 9.39 22.33 13.22
CA LYS A 55 10.33 22.00 14.33
C LYS A 55 11.00 20.64 14.16
N ASN A 56 10.47 19.92 13.18
CA ASN A 56 10.53 18.54 12.96
C ASN A 56 10.97 18.19 11.52
N LEU A 57 11.29 19.21 10.74
CA LEU A 57 12.12 19.11 9.56
C LEU A 57 13.54 18.70 10.00
N ARG A 58 14.38 18.11 9.15
CA ARG A 58 15.83 18.02 9.42
C ARG A 58 16.53 19.04 8.55
N PHE A 59 17.72 19.45 8.99
CA PHE A 59 18.59 20.29 8.18
C PHE A 59 19.28 19.43 7.11
N ARG A 60 18.50 19.05 6.09
CA ARG A 60 18.92 18.21 4.95
C ARG A 60 18.30 18.76 3.68
N MET A 61 19.01 18.60 2.56
CA MET A 61 18.55 19.09 1.26
C MET A 61 17.15 18.58 0.91
N LEU A 62 16.89 17.28 1.03
CA LEU A 62 15.58 16.69 0.70
C LEU A 62 14.45 17.30 1.52
N ASP A 63 14.62 17.39 2.84
CA ASP A 63 13.58 17.93 3.73
C ASP A 63 13.30 19.42 3.45
N LEU A 64 14.37 20.22 3.29
CA LEU A 64 14.25 21.64 2.96
C LEU A 64 13.58 21.83 1.58
N SER A 65 13.93 21.00 0.59
CA SER A 65 13.30 21.02 -0.73
C SER A 65 11.80 20.74 -0.65
N PHE A 66 11.37 19.79 0.18
CA PHE A 66 9.93 19.51 0.37
C PHE A 66 9.18 20.67 1.04
N ALA A 67 9.81 21.34 2.00
CA ALA A 67 9.22 22.55 2.60
C ALA A 67 9.07 23.66 1.55
N VAL A 68 10.11 23.91 0.74
CA VAL A 68 10.07 24.91 -0.34
C VAL A 68 9.03 24.55 -1.41
N MET A 69 8.93 23.28 -1.77
CA MET A 69 7.90 22.81 -2.70
C MET A 69 6.49 23.08 -2.17
N ALA A 70 6.23 22.79 -0.90
CA ALA A 70 4.91 22.98 -0.33
C ALA A 70 4.56 24.47 -0.18
N ILE A 71 5.56 25.33 0.08
CA ILE A 71 5.42 26.80 -0.01
C ILE A 71 5.05 27.22 -1.43
N ASN A 72 5.79 26.75 -2.45
CA ASN A 72 5.58 27.13 -3.84
C ASN A 72 4.22 26.68 -4.43
N ASN A 73 3.56 25.73 -3.79
CA ASN A 73 2.24 25.23 -4.17
C ASN A 73 1.12 25.76 -3.26
N ASP A 74 1.42 26.73 -2.38
CA ASP A 74 0.51 27.25 -1.35
C ASP A 74 -0.13 26.15 -0.47
N ASP A 75 0.52 24.99 -0.37
CA ASP A 75 0.02 23.82 0.36
C ASP A 75 0.60 23.76 1.77
N CYS A 76 0.20 24.74 2.57
CA CYS A 76 0.67 24.91 3.94
C CYS A 76 0.09 23.89 4.95
N VAL A 77 -0.50 22.77 4.52
CA VAL A 77 -1.18 21.85 5.45
C VAL A 77 -0.26 20.77 5.96
N ASN A 78 0.45 20.08 5.07
CA ASN A 78 1.39 19.03 5.41
C ASN A 78 2.70 19.21 4.65
N ILE A 79 3.83 19.07 5.36
CA ILE A 79 5.14 18.99 4.71
C ILE A 79 5.29 17.57 4.14
N PRO A 80 5.43 17.41 2.80
CA PRO A 80 5.63 16.11 2.18
C PRO A 80 6.94 15.49 2.68
N MET A 81 6.96 14.21 3.07
CA MET A 81 8.23 13.53 3.37
C MET A 81 8.09 12.01 3.21
N HIS A 82 9.23 11.33 3.13
CA HIS A 82 9.34 9.89 2.99
C HIS A 82 8.98 9.13 4.28
N GLN A 83 8.17 8.08 4.19
CA GLN A 83 7.71 7.29 5.34
C GLN A 83 7.95 5.81 5.10
N LEU A 84 8.45 5.10 6.12
CA LEU A 84 8.61 3.65 6.14
C LEU A 84 7.80 3.08 7.30
N GLY A 85 7.06 2.01 7.06
CA GLY A 85 6.22 1.41 8.08
C GLY A 85 5.91 -0.05 7.86
N TYR A 86 5.11 -0.57 8.78
CA TYR A 86 4.58 -1.92 8.78
C TYR A 86 3.09 -1.89 8.48
N ALA A 87 2.62 -2.91 7.76
CA ALA A 87 1.23 -3.11 7.43
C ALA A 87 0.78 -4.52 7.82
N TYR A 88 -0.44 -4.62 8.32
CA TYR A 88 -1.13 -5.87 8.59
C TYR A 88 -2.54 -5.80 7.99
N SER A 89 -2.99 -6.86 7.33
CA SER A 89 -4.30 -6.92 6.70
C SER A 89 -5.05 -8.19 7.07
N LEU A 90 -6.35 -8.05 7.25
CA LEU A 90 -7.31 -9.12 7.44
C LEU A 90 -8.40 -8.95 6.39
N GLY A 91 -8.76 -10.03 5.73
CA GLY A 91 -9.69 -9.91 4.63
C GLY A 91 -10.28 -11.22 4.16
N ASN A 92 -11.33 -11.10 3.36
CA ASN A 92 -11.92 -12.23 2.67
C ASN A 92 -11.31 -12.31 1.28
N SER A 93 -11.08 -13.53 0.83
CA SER A 93 -10.53 -13.82 -0.48
C SER A 93 -11.47 -14.75 -1.21
N GLU A 94 -11.72 -14.48 -2.49
CA GLU A 94 -12.49 -15.30 -3.42
C GLU A 94 -11.59 -15.73 -4.57
N LEU A 95 -11.36 -17.04 -4.70
CA LEU A 95 -10.71 -17.62 -5.87
C LEU A 95 -11.76 -18.10 -6.85
N THR A 96 -11.62 -17.71 -8.12
CA THR A 96 -12.35 -18.26 -9.25
C THR A 96 -11.38 -18.94 -10.21
N MET A 97 -11.72 -20.17 -10.60
CA MET A 97 -10.97 -20.98 -11.56
C MET A 97 -11.84 -21.24 -12.79
N THR A 98 -11.26 -21.08 -13.98
CA THR A 98 -11.92 -21.46 -15.23
C THR A 98 -11.68 -22.94 -15.57
N LEU A 99 -12.43 -23.48 -16.53
CA LEU A 99 -12.26 -24.86 -17.01
C LEU A 99 -10.84 -25.18 -17.52
N GLN A 100 -10.08 -24.19 -17.97
CA GLN A 100 -8.67 -24.37 -18.36
C GLN A 100 -7.77 -24.64 -17.16
N ALA A 101 -8.09 -24.05 -16.01
CA ALA A 101 -7.38 -24.24 -14.74
C ALA A 101 -7.84 -25.50 -14.00
N PHE A 102 -9.06 -25.98 -14.27
CA PHE A 102 -9.66 -27.15 -13.64
C PHE A 102 -10.14 -28.17 -14.69
N PRO A 103 -9.30 -29.14 -15.08
CA PRO A 103 -9.61 -30.07 -16.17
C PRO A 103 -10.72 -31.09 -15.84
N LYS A 104 -11.19 -31.17 -14.58
CA LYS A 104 -12.29 -32.07 -14.18
C LYS A 104 -13.64 -31.34 -14.32
N SER A 105 -14.49 -31.81 -15.23
CA SER A 105 -15.67 -31.12 -15.80
C SER A 105 -16.86 -30.78 -14.86
N ILE A 106 -16.70 -30.69 -13.54
CA ILE A 106 -17.86 -30.68 -12.62
C ILE A 106 -18.22 -29.28 -12.10
N VAL A 107 -17.28 -28.31 -12.14
CA VAL A 107 -17.52 -26.99 -11.55
C VAL A 107 -17.09 -25.90 -12.55
N THR A 108 -18.06 -25.30 -13.25
CA THR A 108 -17.83 -24.21 -14.21
C THR A 108 -17.34 -22.93 -13.54
N HIS A 109 -17.68 -22.73 -12.27
CA HIS A 109 -17.22 -21.63 -11.41
C HIS A 109 -17.13 -22.10 -9.96
N MET A 110 -15.94 -22.08 -9.39
CA MET A 110 -15.73 -22.35 -7.97
C MET A 110 -15.46 -20.99 -7.32
N ILE A 111 -16.20 -20.63 -6.26
CA ILE A 111 -15.94 -19.45 -5.43
C ILE A 111 -15.63 -19.97 -4.04
N MET A 112 -14.45 -19.64 -3.54
CA MET A 112 -13.97 -20.11 -2.25
C MET A 112 -13.67 -18.92 -1.36
N GLY A 113 -14.29 -18.85 -0.19
CA GLY A 113 -14.10 -17.77 0.78
C GLY A 113 -13.17 -18.19 1.91
N ASP A 114 -12.11 -17.42 2.19
CA ASP A 114 -11.27 -17.62 3.38
C ASP A 114 -10.77 -16.29 3.99
N VAL A 115 -10.41 -16.35 5.28
CA VAL A 115 -9.75 -15.28 6.03
C VAL A 115 -8.28 -15.21 5.63
N SER A 116 -8.04 -14.49 4.55
CA SER A 116 -6.69 -14.16 4.12
C SER A 116 -6.03 -13.13 5.02
N LYS A 117 -4.76 -13.39 5.36
CA LYS A 117 -3.93 -12.51 6.20
C LYS A 117 -2.76 -11.99 5.37
N LYS A 118 -2.42 -10.72 5.55
CA LYS A 118 -1.20 -10.13 4.99
C LYS A 118 -0.40 -9.40 6.04
N SER A 119 0.92 -9.48 5.95
CA SER A 119 1.82 -8.69 6.78
C SER A 119 3.04 -8.26 5.98
N GLY A 120 3.55 -7.06 6.22
CA GLY A 120 4.73 -6.61 5.52
C GLY A 120 5.08 -5.17 5.75
N VAL A 121 5.90 -4.64 4.84
CA VAL A 121 6.44 -3.30 4.94
C VAL A 121 5.97 -2.44 3.78
N PHE A 122 5.91 -1.13 4.04
CA PHE A 122 5.61 -0.15 3.01
C PHE A 122 6.57 1.04 3.11
N TYR A 123 6.82 1.66 1.97
CA TYR A 123 7.55 2.91 1.83
C TYR A 123 6.70 3.90 1.02
N GLU A 124 6.39 5.06 1.57
CA GLU A 124 5.69 6.15 0.91
C GLU A 124 6.66 7.29 0.61
N MET A 125 6.67 7.78 -0.64
CA MET A 125 7.50 8.90 -1.07
C MET A 125 6.63 9.97 -1.73
N PRO A 126 6.77 11.26 -1.36
CA PRO A 126 6.03 12.33 -2.02
C PRO A 126 6.53 12.54 -3.46
N LEU A 127 5.60 12.78 -4.40
CA LEU A 127 5.95 13.12 -5.78
C LEU A 127 6.26 14.61 -5.90
N TRP A 128 7.47 14.92 -6.40
CA TRP A 128 8.05 16.27 -6.47
C TRP A 128 7.27 17.27 -7.34
N SER A 129 6.36 16.79 -8.19
CA SER A 129 5.51 17.64 -9.01
C SER A 129 4.15 17.98 -8.37
N LYS A 130 3.72 17.25 -7.33
CA LYS A 130 2.36 17.38 -6.74
C LYS A 130 2.37 17.08 -5.24
N THR A 131 2.11 18.10 -4.40
CA THR A 131 2.16 18.01 -2.92
C THR A 131 1.19 17.03 -2.27
N ARG A 132 0.15 16.60 -2.99
CA ARG A 132 -0.90 15.71 -2.48
C ARG A 132 -0.78 14.27 -2.96
N ILE A 133 0.19 13.99 -3.84
CA ILE A 133 0.37 12.66 -4.39
C ILE A 133 1.65 12.05 -3.83
N ASP A 134 1.50 10.93 -3.16
CA ASP A 134 2.61 10.08 -2.76
C ASP A 134 2.64 8.83 -3.64
N LEU A 135 3.83 8.25 -3.83
CA LEU A 135 4.01 6.92 -4.38
C LEU A 135 4.31 5.96 -3.24
N ARG A 136 3.52 4.89 -3.10
CA ARG A 136 3.74 3.84 -2.11
C ARG A 136 4.29 2.59 -2.78
N ILE A 137 5.38 2.07 -2.25
CA ILE A 137 5.90 0.75 -2.58
C ILE A 137 5.60 -0.15 -1.38
N SER A 138 4.99 -1.31 -1.58
CA SER A 138 4.80 -2.28 -0.49
C SER A 138 5.23 -3.69 -0.88
N ALA A 139 5.68 -4.44 0.12
CA ALA A 139 6.02 -5.84 0.03
C ALA A 139 5.41 -6.57 1.23
N GLU A 140 4.46 -7.45 0.98
CA GLU A 140 3.63 -8.10 1.99
C GLU A 140 3.57 -9.61 1.78
N TYR A 141 3.92 -10.39 2.79
CA TYR A 141 3.66 -11.82 2.80
C TYR A 141 2.17 -12.07 2.97
N SER A 142 1.61 -12.96 2.17
CA SER A 142 0.22 -13.38 2.27
C SER A 142 0.08 -14.89 2.19
N GLY A 143 -0.94 -15.41 2.87
CA GLY A 143 -1.36 -16.81 2.78
C GLY A 143 -2.87 -16.88 2.65
N PHE A 144 -3.35 -17.89 1.94
CA PHE A 144 -4.77 -18.23 1.81
C PHE A 144 -4.96 -19.74 1.82
N GLU A 145 -6.05 -20.19 2.41
CA GLU A 145 -6.45 -21.59 2.47
C GLU A 145 -7.92 -21.71 2.06
N TYR A 146 -8.17 -22.31 0.92
CA TYR A 146 -9.51 -22.52 0.43
C TYR A 146 -9.96 -23.95 0.67
N ILE A 147 -11.15 -24.08 1.23
CA ILE A 147 -11.84 -25.35 1.42
C ILE A 147 -13.17 -25.26 0.67
N PHE A 148 -13.45 -26.27 -0.15
CA PHE A 148 -14.71 -26.35 -0.87
C PHE A 148 -15.23 -27.78 -0.86
N GLU A 149 -16.53 -27.90 -0.61
CA GLU A 149 -17.20 -29.18 -0.48
C GLU A 149 -18.40 -29.22 -1.40
N THR A 150 -18.53 -30.30 -2.16
CA THR A 150 -19.73 -30.60 -2.94
C THR A 150 -20.20 -32.00 -2.60
N ALA A 151 -21.49 -32.12 -2.27
CA ALA A 151 -22.13 -33.40 -2.02
C ALA A 151 -23.31 -33.58 -2.97
N ASN A 152 -23.41 -34.75 -3.59
CA ASN A 152 -24.64 -35.24 -4.20
C ASN A 152 -24.90 -36.69 -3.74
N SER A 153 -26.01 -37.27 -4.18
CA SER A 153 -26.44 -38.61 -3.76
C SER A 153 -25.48 -39.75 -4.13
N TYR A 154 -24.50 -39.50 -5.01
CA TYR A 154 -23.56 -40.52 -5.52
C TYR A 154 -22.09 -40.17 -5.27
N LYS A 155 -21.78 -38.92 -4.94
CA LYS A 155 -20.40 -38.41 -4.86
C LYS A 155 -20.30 -37.27 -3.86
N HIS A 156 -19.36 -37.38 -2.94
CA HIS A 156 -18.85 -36.28 -2.11
C HIS A 156 -17.45 -35.89 -2.60
N GLN A 157 -17.18 -34.60 -2.72
CA GLN A 157 -15.86 -34.08 -3.07
C GLN A 157 -15.47 -32.98 -2.09
N GLU A 158 -14.33 -33.16 -1.43
CA GLU A 158 -13.68 -32.17 -0.60
C GLU A 158 -12.43 -31.68 -1.34
N PHE A 159 -12.31 -30.37 -1.46
CA PHE A 159 -11.20 -29.70 -2.12
C PHE A 159 -10.49 -28.82 -1.11
N TRP A 160 -9.17 -28.94 -1.06
CA TRP A 160 -8.29 -28.07 -0.30
C TRP A 160 -7.25 -27.44 -1.22
N LEU A 161 -7.04 -26.14 -1.04
CA LEU A 161 -6.00 -25.39 -1.74
C LEU A 161 -5.37 -24.40 -0.79
N ASN A 162 -4.08 -24.58 -0.51
CA ASN A 162 -3.32 -23.60 0.24
C ASN A 162 -2.30 -22.95 -0.68
N ALA A 163 -2.10 -21.64 -0.52
CA ALA A 163 -0.95 -21.00 -1.10
C ALA A 163 -0.45 -19.86 -0.22
N SER A 164 0.84 -19.62 -0.32
CA SER A 164 1.48 -18.47 0.30
C SER A 164 2.49 -17.83 -0.63
N GLY A 165 2.70 -16.53 -0.43
CA GLY A 165 3.54 -15.78 -1.34
C GLY A 165 3.74 -14.34 -0.91
N VAL A 166 4.29 -13.55 -1.82
CA VAL A 166 4.61 -12.15 -1.60
C VAL A 166 3.82 -11.27 -2.57
N ASN A 167 3.10 -10.32 -2.01
CA ASN A 167 2.42 -9.25 -2.72
C ASN A 167 3.37 -8.05 -2.82
N VAL A 168 3.65 -7.62 -4.03
CA VAL A 168 4.41 -6.40 -4.30
C VAL A 168 3.48 -5.40 -4.97
N SER A 169 3.42 -4.18 -4.48
CA SER A 169 2.60 -3.12 -5.08
C SER A 169 3.38 -1.82 -5.21
N VAL A 170 3.04 -1.06 -6.26
CA VAL A 170 3.56 0.28 -6.51
C VAL A 170 2.37 1.18 -6.81
N THR A 171 1.94 1.96 -5.83
CA THR A 171 0.60 2.55 -5.81
C THR A 171 0.66 4.05 -5.56
N PRO A 172 0.23 4.90 -6.50
CA PRO A 172 0.03 6.31 -6.24
C PRO A 172 -1.14 6.51 -5.26
N ILE A 173 -0.98 7.46 -4.34
CA ILE A 173 -1.91 7.80 -3.29
C ILE A 173 -2.23 9.27 -3.40
N TYR A 174 -3.52 9.61 -3.42
CA TYR A 174 -3.98 10.99 -3.30
C TYR A 174 -4.45 11.25 -1.87
N ASN A 175 -3.77 12.14 -1.16
CA ASN A 175 -4.13 12.56 0.19
C ASN A 175 -5.08 13.77 0.15
N PHE A 176 -6.20 13.68 0.85
CA PHE A 176 -7.14 14.81 1.00
C PHE A 176 -6.62 15.83 2.00
N ASN A 177 -7.00 17.09 1.80
CA ASN A 177 -6.40 18.22 2.49
C ASN A 177 -7.02 18.46 3.87
N THR A 178 -6.44 17.86 4.91
CA THR A 178 -6.89 17.96 6.31
C THR A 178 -5.71 17.90 7.29
N ASN A 179 -5.88 18.42 8.52
CA ASN A 179 -4.77 18.63 9.46
C ASN A 179 -4.31 17.38 10.23
N ILE A 180 -5.23 16.63 10.86
CA ILE A 180 -4.88 15.53 11.81
C ILE A 180 -5.28 14.17 11.25
N ILE A 181 -6.48 14.13 10.70
CA ILE A 181 -7.10 12.95 10.10
C ILE A 181 -7.06 13.19 8.61
N VAL A 182 -6.24 12.45 7.87
CA VAL A 182 -6.00 12.59 6.43
C VAL A 182 -6.64 11.42 5.68
N PRO A 183 -7.86 11.60 5.14
CA PRO A 183 -8.41 10.65 4.19
C PRO A 183 -7.50 10.55 2.97
N TYR A 184 -7.48 9.39 2.33
CA TYR A 184 -6.75 9.18 1.08
C TYR A 184 -7.40 8.09 0.24
N ILE A 185 -7.16 8.15 -1.06
CA ILE A 185 -7.54 7.11 -2.03
C ILE A 185 -6.30 6.68 -2.81
N PHE A 186 -6.31 5.47 -3.33
CA PHE A 186 -5.21 4.93 -4.11
C PHE A 186 -5.70 3.94 -5.17
N LEU A 187 -4.93 3.85 -6.24
CA LEU A 187 -5.14 2.91 -7.34
C LEU A 187 -3.78 2.63 -7.99
N GLY A 188 -3.38 1.36 -8.09
CA GLY A 188 -2.11 1.01 -8.71
C GLY A 188 -1.93 -0.48 -8.92
N PRO A 189 -0.87 -0.89 -9.63
CA PRO A 189 -0.56 -2.29 -9.87
C PRO A 189 -0.19 -3.07 -8.60
N GLU A 190 -0.60 -4.34 -8.57
CA GLU A 190 -0.19 -5.32 -7.57
C GLU A 190 0.19 -6.64 -8.26
N VAL A 191 1.29 -7.25 -7.82
CA VAL A 191 1.75 -8.57 -8.27
C VAL A 191 1.81 -9.48 -7.06
N PHE A 192 1.27 -10.69 -7.19
CA PHE A 192 1.42 -11.75 -6.21
C PHE A 192 2.33 -12.84 -6.77
N ILE A 193 3.42 -13.10 -6.03
CA ILE A 193 4.41 -14.13 -6.35
C ILE A 193 4.12 -15.31 -5.42
N ASN A 194 3.55 -16.38 -5.97
CA ASN A 194 3.33 -17.63 -5.26
C ASN A 194 4.70 -18.28 -4.96
N LEU A 195 4.93 -18.61 -3.69
CA LEU A 195 6.17 -19.23 -3.21
C LEU A 195 5.96 -20.69 -2.86
N ASN A 196 4.81 -21.01 -2.26
CA ASN A 196 4.45 -22.36 -1.89
C ASN A 196 2.96 -22.56 -2.09
N SER A 197 2.59 -23.69 -2.67
CA SER A 197 1.21 -24.05 -2.88
C SER A 197 1.04 -25.55 -2.83
N GLY A 198 -0.08 -25.98 -2.27
CA GLY A 198 -0.51 -27.36 -2.26
C GLY A 198 -2.00 -27.44 -2.61
N SER A 199 -2.38 -28.55 -3.22
CA SER A 199 -3.77 -28.86 -3.47
C SER A 199 -4.07 -30.29 -3.07
N LYS A 200 -5.27 -30.54 -2.57
CA LYS A 200 -5.73 -31.89 -2.26
C LYS A 200 -7.19 -32.02 -2.66
N LEU A 201 -7.50 -33.07 -3.40
CA LEU A 201 -8.86 -33.47 -3.75
C LEU A 201 -9.14 -34.81 -3.10
N ARG A 202 -10.20 -34.87 -2.31
CA ARG A 202 -10.72 -36.11 -1.77
C ARG A 202 -12.10 -36.35 -2.34
N GLU A 203 -12.28 -37.48 -3.00
CA GLU A 203 -13.56 -37.90 -3.57
C GLU A 203 -14.03 -39.16 -2.87
N THR A 204 -15.25 -39.14 -2.35
CA THR A 204 -15.97 -40.33 -1.87
C THR A 204 -17.09 -40.63 -2.84
N ILE A 205 -17.05 -41.79 -3.48
CA ILE A 205 -18.09 -42.27 -4.38
C ILE A 205 -18.94 -43.26 -3.60
N PHE A 206 -20.22 -42.95 -3.41
CA PHE A 206 -21.15 -43.77 -2.64
C PHE A 206 -21.64 -44.93 -3.51
N GLY A 207 -21.27 -46.15 -3.14
CA GLY A 207 -21.65 -47.37 -3.83
C GLY A 207 -22.83 -48.08 -3.15
N GLN A 208 -23.51 -48.98 -3.85
CA GLN A 208 -24.56 -49.81 -3.25
C GLN A 208 -24.01 -50.87 -2.26
N TYR A 209 -22.71 -51.16 -2.32
CA TYR A 209 -22.07 -52.23 -1.53
C TYR A 209 -20.83 -51.76 -0.76
N GLU A 210 -20.05 -50.84 -1.32
CA GLU A 210 -18.86 -50.28 -0.69
C GLU A 210 -18.61 -48.88 -1.22
N ASP A 211 -18.20 -47.97 -0.35
CA ASP A 211 -17.80 -46.62 -0.71
C ASP A 211 -16.36 -46.60 -1.20
N GLN A 212 -16.10 -45.90 -2.32
CA GLN A 212 -14.73 -45.71 -2.81
C GLN A 212 -14.21 -44.34 -2.40
N VAL A 213 -13.10 -44.30 -1.67
CA VAL A 213 -12.39 -43.06 -1.35
C VAL A 213 -11.17 -42.93 -2.25
N ARG A 214 -11.05 -41.81 -2.96
CA ARG A 214 -9.90 -41.44 -3.79
C ARG A 214 -9.30 -40.14 -3.27
N GLU A 215 -7.99 -40.10 -3.08
CA GLU A 215 -7.27 -38.89 -2.73
C GLU A 215 -6.22 -38.59 -3.81
N GLU A 216 -6.22 -37.35 -4.28
CA GLU A 216 -5.20 -36.81 -5.18
C GLU A 216 -4.55 -35.59 -4.50
N ILE A 217 -3.21 -35.59 -4.44
CA ILE A 217 -2.41 -34.50 -3.89
C ILE A 217 -1.73 -33.78 -5.06
N ASP A 218 -1.59 -32.47 -4.95
CA ASP A 218 -0.95 -31.58 -5.93
C ASP A 218 -1.55 -31.69 -7.33
N PHE A 219 -2.85 -31.94 -7.38
CA PHE A 219 -3.57 -32.14 -8.63
C PHE A 219 -3.81 -30.84 -9.41
N LEU A 220 -3.62 -29.68 -8.78
CA LEU A 220 -3.63 -28.36 -9.42
C LEU A 220 -2.24 -27.73 -9.45
N ASN A 221 -1.89 -27.19 -10.61
CA ASN A 221 -0.71 -26.37 -10.79
C ASN A 221 -1.06 -24.88 -10.56
N ILE A 222 -0.85 -24.39 -9.33
CA ILE A 222 -1.08 -22.97 -9.05
C ILE A 222 0.01 -22.13 -9.73
N PRO A 223 -0.34 -21.10 -10.52
CA PRO A 223 0.62 -20.24 -11.20
C PRO A 223 1.60 -19.59 -10.22
N ARG A 224 2.84 -19.40 -10.68
CA ARG A 224 3.86 -18.71 -9.87
C ARG A 224 3.58 -17.21 -9.75
N LEU A 225 2.96 -16.62 -10.75
CA LEU A 225 2.75 -15.17 -10.85
C LEU A 225 1.29 -14.86 -11.11
N PHE A 226 0.78 -13.91 -10.35
CA PHE A 226 -0.51 -13.28 -10.58
C PHE A 226 -0.27 -11.76 -10.67
N TYR A 227 -0.91 -11.10 -11.60
CA TYR A 227 -0.78 -9.66 -11.84
C TYR A 227 -2.14 -8.99 -11.87
N GLY A 228 -2.19 -7.70 -11.52
CA GLY A 228 -3.43 -6.96 -11.56
C GLY A 228 -3.32 -5.60 -10.90
N GLY A 229 -4.39 -5.16 -10.28
CA GLY A 229 -4.51 -3.84 -9.68
C GLY A 229 -5.07 -3.90 -8.26
N ASN A 230 -4.79 -2.86 -7.50
CA ASN A 230 -5.30 -2.65 -6.16
C ASN A 230 -5.88 -1.25 -6.06
N ILE A 231 -7.13 -1.17 -5.61
CA ILE A 231 -7.86 0.06 -5.40
C ILE A 231 -8.35 0.12 -3.96
N GLY A 232 -8.41 1.32 -3.40
CA GLY A 232 -9.03 1.49 -2.11
C GLY A 232 -8.94 2.89 -1.58
N GLY A 233 -9.26 3.00 -0.30
CA GLY A 233 -9.22 4.24 0.44
C GLY A 233 -8.99 3.99 1.91
N GLY A 234 -8.56 5.03 2.60
CA GLY A 234 -8.28 4.92 4.01
C GLY A 234 -8.18 6.27 4.68
N ILE A 235 -7.84 6.22 5.96
CA ILE A 235 -7.67 7.40 6.79
C ILE A 235 -6.37 7.25 7.55
N LYS A 236 -5.48 8.25 7.47
CA LYS A 236 -4.27 8.37 8.28
C LYS A 236 -4.56 9.29 9.48
N CYS A 237 -4.29 8.82 10.68
CA CYS A 237 -4.35 9.61 11.91
C CYS A 237 -2.93 9.84 12.41
N TYR A 238 -2.46 11.07 12.33
CA TYR A 238 -1.13 11.45 12.80
C TYR A 238 -1.13 11.67 14.31
N TYR A 239 -0.54 10.73 15.06
CA TYR A 239 -0.46 10.80 16.53
C TYR A 239 0.87 11.41 17.01
N LEU A 240 1.90 11.40 16.16
CA LEU A 240 3.16 12.11 16.39
C LEU A 240 3.65 12.77 15.09
N ARG A 241 4.59 13.70 15.25
CA ARG A 241 5.44 14.39 14.26
C ARG A 241 5.48 13.75 12.85
N ASN A 242 5.78 12.46 12.82
CA ASN A 242 6.19 11.67 11.66
C ASN A 242 5.56 10.27 11.66
N ARG A 243 4.55 10.07 12.52
CA ARG A 243 3.95 8.77 12.72
C ARG A 243 2.45 8.84 12.62
N PHE A 244 1.91 8.01 11.75
CA PHE A 244 0.49 7.81 11.61
C PHE A 244 0.14 6.35 11.89
N PHE A 245 -1.07 6.17 12.39
CA PHE A 245 -1.80 4.92 12.18
C PHE A 245 -2.75 5.14 11.03
N ALA A 246 -2.90 4.16 10.16
CA ALA A 246 -3.95 4.19 9.16
C ALA A 246 -4.81 2.95 9.22
N ILE A 247 -6.09 3.17 8.97
CA ILE A 247 -7.04 2.13 8.63
C ILE A 247 -7.35 2.33 7.15
N GLU A 248 -7.20 1.26 6.39
CA GLU A 248 -7.34 1.21 4.95
C GLU A 248 -8.28 0.09 4.58
N PHE A 249 -9.15 0.35 3.61
CA PHE A 249 -9.91 -0.65 2.93
C PHE A 249 -9.31 -0.80 1.53
N ASN A 250 -8.91 -2.01 1.15
CA ASN A 250 -8.27 -2.25 -0.13
C ASN A 250 -8.82 -3.49 -0.80
N LYS A 251 -8.98 -3.39 -2.12
CA LYS A 251 -9.53 -4.41 -2.98
C LYS A 251 -8.55 -4.72 -4.12
N PRO A 252 -7.65 -5.70 -3.93
CA PRO A 252 -6.80 -6.17 -5.00
C PRO A 252 -7.55 -7.15 -5.91
N TYR A 253 -7.52 -6.86 -7.20
CA TYR A 253 -7.96 -7.70 -8.29
C TYR A 253 -6.73 -8.28 -8.96
N ILE A 254 -6.52 -9.60 -8.86
CA ILE A 254 -5.32 -10.23 -9.42
C ILE A 254 -5.70 -11.45 -10.26
N LEU A 255 -5.09 -11.58 -11.42
CA LEU A 255 -5.35 -12.64 -12.39
C LEU A 255 -4.05 -13.33 -12.85
N SER A 256 -4.17 -14.57 -13.28
CA SER A 256 -3.10 -15.33 -13.95
C SER A 256 -3.49 -15.60 -15.41
N LEU A 257 -2.48 -15.78 -16.27
CA LEU A 257 -2.64 -16.26 -17.64
C LEU A 257 -3.27 -17.66 -17.70
N ASP A 258 -3.10 -18.45 -16.65
CA ASP A 258 -3.60 -19.83 -16.56
C ASP A 258 -5.09 -19.90 -16.14
N GLY A 259 -5.82 -18.78 -16.20
CA GLY A 259 -7.26 -18.76 -15.97
C GLY A 259 -7.69 -18.77 -14.49
N TYR A 260 -6.83 -18.27 -13.61
CA TYR A 260 -7.12 -18.04 -12.19
C TYR A 260 -7.44 -16.57 -11.94
N TYR A 261 -8.48 -16.31 -11.15
CA TYR A 261 -8.91 -14.98 -10.75
C TYR A 261 -9.06 -14.90 -9.24
N LEU A 262 -8.46 -13.91 -8.62
CA LEU A 262 -8.52 -13.65 -7.18
C LEU A 262 -9.17 -12.28 -6.95
N ASP A 263 -10.40 -12.27 -6.41
CA ASP A 263 -11.04 -11.07 -5.85
C ASP A 263 -10.88 -11.09 -4.34
N ARG A 264 -10.36 -10.02 -3.75
CA ARG A 264 -10.07 -9.99 -2.31
C ARG A 264 -10.45 -8.65 -1.72
N TRP A 265 -10.93 -8.68 -0.49
CA TRP A 265 -11.31 -7.51 0.27
C TRP A 265 -10.58 -7.50 1.59
N TYR A 266 -9.84 -6.44 1.88
CA TYR A 266 -9.03 -6.33 3.08
C TYR A 266 -9.38 -5.08 3.88
N ILE A 267 -9.41 -5.24 5.20
CA ILE A 267 -9.19 -4.17 6.15
C ILE A 267 -7.73 -4.24 6.57
N LYS A 268 -7.04 -3.11 6.45
CA LYS A 268 -5.60 -3.00 6.61
C LYS A 268 -5.25 -1.95 7.63
N PHE A 269 -4.41 -2.35 8.57
CA PHE A 269 -3.86 -1.52 9.62
C PHE A 269 -2.41 -1.21 9.28
N LYS A 270 -2.05 0.08 9.22
CA LYS A 270 -0.69 0.53 8.96
C LYS A 270 -0.17 1.36 10.10
N ALA A 271 1.11 1.22 10.38
CA ALA A 271 1.83 2.10 11.29
C ALA A 271 3.14 2.51 10.62
N SER A 272 3.34 3.81 10.43
CA SER A 272 4.66 4.32 10.04
C SER A 272 5.60 4.30 11.25
N LEU A 273 6.76 3.69 11.07
CA LEU A 273 7.76 3.49 12.12
C LEU A 273 8.90 4.51 12.01
N VAL A 274 9.33 4.78 10.77
CA VAL A 274 10.48 5.64 10.45
C VAL A 274 10.09 6.67 9.39
N ARG A 275 10.62 7.89 9.51
CA ARG A 275 10.53 8.94 8.50
C ARG A 275 11.95 9.42 8.21
N PHE A 276 12.31 9.51 6.93
CA PHE A 276 13.67 9.84 6.48
C PHE A 276 13.81 11.32 6.17
#